data_AF-A0A1D1XSM4-F1
#
_entry.id   AF-A0A1D1XSM4-F1
#
_cell.length_a   1.000
_cell.length_b   1.000
_cell.length_c   1.000
_cell.angle_alpha   90.00
_cell.angle_beta   90.00
_cell.angle_gamma   90.00
#
_symmetry.space_group_name_H-M   'P 1'
#
loop_
_entity.id
_entity.type
_entity.pdbx_description
1 polymer ?
#
loop_
_entity_poly.entity_id
_entity_poly.type
_entity_poly.pdbx_seq_one_letter_code
_entity_poly.pdbx_strand_id
1 'polypeptide(L)'
;LSLSLSLELPLSPPNFLALSLSLSLSLNFYRLLGSVENICQDEVLPPNSPWTCPGDRVFFDASVIWGLVGPRRIFGPLGNYGALINWFFLGGALGPVLVWLLHKQFPNQQWIKLINLPVLLGATASMPPATALNYTSWVAVGTLFNFFVFRYRKTWWQRYNYVLSAALDAGVAFMGVLIYFSVSMEDKASLHWWGTAGEHCKHASCPTAKGIHVDGCTPAASNCP
;
A
#
# COMPACT_ATOMS: atom_id res chain seq x y z
N LEU A 1 28.09 0.24 13.14
CA LEU A 1 29.22 1.05 13.65
C LEU A 1 29.19 2.51 13.15
N SER A 2 28.01 3.09 12.86
CA SER A 2 27.91 4.43 12.27
C SER A 2 26.81 5.33 12.85
N LEU A 3 26.26 5.01 14.04
CA LEU A 3 25.14 5.75 14.63
C LEU A 3 25.35 6.13 16.11
N SER A 4 26.61 6.17 16.57
CA SER A 4 26.94 6.53 17.96
C SER A 4 27.43 7.97 18.13
N LEU A 5 27.35 8.81 17.09
CA LEU A 5 27.94 10.16 17.12
C LEU A 5 26.97 11.23 16.60
N SER A 6 25.89 11.53 17.34
CA SER A 6 25.05 12.73 17.13
C SER A 6 24.22 13.14 18.36
N LEU A 7 24.63 12.77 19.58
CA LEU A 7 23.82 13.02 20.78
C LEU A 7 24.38 14.17 21.63
N GLU A 8 24.38 15.39 21.09
CA GLU A 8 24.47 16.63 21.89
C GLU A 8 23.92 17.80 21.05
N LEU A 9 22.62 17.75 20.76
CA LEU A 9 21.87 18.93 20.31
C LEU A 9 20.97 19.38 21.47
N PRO A 10 20.93 20.68 21.82
CA PRO A 10 20.02 21.21 22.82
C PRO A 10 18.61 21.18 22.21
N LEU A 11 17.92 20.05 22.35
CA LEU A 11 16.60 19.83 21.79
C LEU A 11 15.54 20.35 22.77
N SER A 12 14.70 21.25 22.28
CA SER A 12 13.54 21.80 22.99
C SER A 12 12.62 20.67 23.51
N PRO A 13 11.83 20.89 24.58
CA PRO A 13 10.96 19.86 25.18
C PRO A 13 10.09 19.04 24.20
N PRO A 14 9.50 19.60 23.12
CA PRO A 14 8.74 18.78 22.15
C PRO A 14 9.62 17.82 21.34
N ASN A 15 10.88 18.18 21.07
CA ASN A 15 11.79 17.34 20.30
C ASN A 15 12.35 16.17 21.13
N PHE A 16 12.46 16.34 22.45
CA PHE A 16 12.87 15.27 23.37
C PHE A 16 11.81 14.15 23.45
N LEU A 17 10.53 14.52 23.52
CA LEU A 17 9.42 13.55 23.50
C LEU A 17 9.31 12.82 22.16
N ALA A 18 9.52 13.51 21.04
CA ALA A 18 9.51 12.88 19.72
C ALA A 18 10.65 11.86 19.58
N LEU A 19 11.85 12.20 20.04
CA LEU A 19 13.00 11.29 20.01
C LEU A 19 12.80 10.09 20.93
N SER A 20 12.30 10.28 22.15
CA SER A 20 12.06 9.16 23.07
C SER A 20 10.97 8.20 22.57
N LEU A 21 9.92 8.72 21.94
CA LEU A 21 8.89 7.91 21.29
C LEU A 21 9.46 7.14 20.09
N SER A 22 10.24 7.79 19.23
CA SER A 22 10.84 7.14 18.06
C SER A 22 11.82 6.01 18.46
N LEU A 23 12.66 6.24 19.49
CA LEU A 23 13.56 5.22 20.04
C LEU A 23 12.78 4.05 20.64
N SER A 24 11.71 4.34 21.39
CA SER A 24 10.86 3.32 22.00
C SER A 24 10.17 2.45 20.93
N LEU A 25 9.65 3.06 19.86
CA LEU A 25 9.05 2.31 18.75
C LEU A 25 10.08 1.45 18.03
N SER A 26 11.28 1.99 17.79
CA SER A 26 12.38 1.27 17.14
C SER A 26 12.84 0.06 17.96
N LEU A 27 12.96 0.22 19.28
CA LEU A 27 13.34 -0.85 20.22
C LEU A 27 12.27 -1.95 20.30
N ASN A 28 10.99 -1.56 20.36
CA ASN A 28 9.89 -2.51 20.35
C ASN A 28 9.82 -3.30 19.04
N PHE A 29 9.98 -2.62 17.90
CA PHE A 29 10.03 -3.26 16.58
C PHE A 29 11.20 -4.24 16.47
N TYR A 30 12.39 -3.84 16.92
CA TYR A 30 13.56 -4.71 16.93
C TYR A 30 13.36 -5.97 17.80
N ARG A 31 12.75 -5.83 18.97
CA ARG A 31 12.40 -6.98 19.82
C ARG A 31 11.36 -7.89 19.17
N LEU A 32 10.36 -7.32 18.50
CA LEU A 32 9.34 -8.09 17.80
C LEU A 32 9.97 -8.96 16.71
N LEU A 33 10.84 -8.38 15.88
CA LEU A 33 11.58 -9.11 14.84
C LEU A 33 12.44 -10.25 15.40
N GLY A 34 12.97 -10.11 16.63
CA GLY A 34 13.74 -11.17 17.29
C GLY A 34 12.89 -12.25 17.96
N SER A 35 11.59 -12.03 18.15
CA SER A 35 10.69 -12.95 18.86
C SER A 35 9.94 -13.93 17.96
N VAL A 36 9.81 -13.64 16.66
CA VAL A 36 9.08 -14.45 15.69
C VAL A 36 10.06 -15.06 14.69
N GLU A 37 10.18 -16.39 14.70
CA GLU A 37 11.05 -17.12 13.80
C GLU A 37 10.44 -17.16 12.37
N ASN A 38 11.26 -16.94 11.34
CA ASN A 38 10.87 -16.93 9.91
C ASN A 38 9.87 -15.84 9.47
N ILE A 39 9.83 -14.68 10.14
CA ILE A 39 8.98 -13.55 9.71
C ILE A 39 9.19 -13.21 8.21
N CYS A 40 8.09 -12.89 7.51
CA CYS A 40 8.08 -12.55 6.08
C CYS A 40 8.43 -13.69 5.09
N GLN A 41 8.65 -14.94 5.55
CA GLN A 41 8.92 -16.09 4.69
C GLN A 41 7.65 -16.90 4.37
N ASP A 42 6.91 -16.47 3.35
CA ASP A 42 5.62 -17.06 2.97
C ASP A 42 5.68 -18.58 2.65
N GLU A 43 6.87 -19.13 2.34
CA GLU A 43 7.06 -20.56 2.04
C GLU A 43 7.11 -21.46 3.28
N VAL A 44 7.58 -20.92 4.41
CA VAL A 44 7.79 -21.65 5.67
C VAL A 44 6.62 -21.42 6.64
N LEU A 45 5.83 -20.37 6.40
CA LEU A 45 4.72 -19.98 7.24
C LEU A 45 3.44 -20.81 6.93
N PRO A 46 2.62 -21.11 7.96
CA PRO A 46 1.33 -21.77 7.74
C PRO A 46 0.42 -20.91 6.85
N PRO A 47 -0.40 -21.52 5.98
CA PRO A 47 -1.28 -20.80 5.07
C PRO A 47 -2.24 -19.90 5.87
N ASN A 48 -2.26 -18.60 5.55
CA ASN A 48 -3.00 -17.52 6.24
C ASN A 48 -2.36 -16.97 7.52
N SER A 49 -1.05 -17.15 7.73
CA SER A 49 -0.35 -16.46 8.80
C SER A 49 -0.43 -14.92 8.64
N PRO A 50 -0.64 -14.15 9.71
CA PRO A 50 -0.70 -12.68 9.65
C PRO A 50 0.66 -12.01 9.41
N TRP A 51 1.76 -12.77 9.40
CA TRP A 51 3.13 -12.28 9.31
C TRP A 51 3.66 -12.17 7.87
N THR A 52 2.78 -11.81 6.93
CA THR A 52 3.15 -11.50 5.54
C THR A 52 3.62 -10.05 5.46
N CYS A 53 4.80 -9.80 4.90
CA CYS A 53 5.42 -8.46 4.85
C CYS A 53 5.39 -7.89 3.42
N PRO A 54 4.22 -7.47 2.91
CA PRO A 54 4.08 -7.05 1.51
C PRO A 54 4.86 -5.78 1.20
N GLY A 55 4.95 -4.84 2.15
CA GLY A 55 5.71 -3.60 1.99
C GLY A 55 7.19 -3.85 1.73
N ASP A 56 7.83 -4.65 2.59
CA ASP A 56 9.26 -4.96 2.48
C ASP A 56 9.60 -5.74 1.21
N ARG A 57 8.70 -6.64 0.76
CA ARG A 57 8.84 -7.34 -0.53
C ARG A 57 8.85 -6.36 -1.70
N VAL A 58 7.92 -5.40 -1.74
CA VAL A 58 7.88 -4.37 -2.80
C VAL A 58 9.14 -3.51 -2.78
N PHE A 59 9.63 -3.11 -1.59
CA PHE A 59 10.89 -2.37 -1.48
C PHE A 59 12.10 -3.18 -1.95
N PHE A 60 12.16 -4.47 -1.61
CA PHE A 60 13.22 -5.37 -2.07
C PHE A 60 13.16 -5.55 -3.60
N ASP A 61 12.00 -5.82 -4.17
CA ASP A 61 11.82 -5.96 -5.62
C ASP A 61 12.20 -4.67 -6.37
N ALA A 62 11.81 -3.51 -5.83
CA ALA A 62 12.23 -2.22 -6.36
C ALA A 62 13.75 -2.06 -6.33
N SER A 63 14.42 -2.47 -5.24
CA SER A 63 15.87 -2.42 -5.13
C SER A 63 16.57 -3.34 -6.15
N VAL A 64 15.99 -4.51 -6.45
CA VAL A 64 16.50 -5.44 -7.47
C VAL A 64 16.31 -4.85 -8.88
N ILE A 65 15.15 -4.27 -9.16
CA ILE A 65 14.83 -3.63 -10.44
C ILE A 65 15.79 -2.47 -10.73
N TRP A 66 15.93 -1.55 -9.78
CA TRP A 66 16.67 -0.31 -9.97
C TRP A 66 18.18 -0.44 -9.68
N GLY A 67 18.58 -1.40 -8.82
CA GLY A 67 19.96 -1.63 -8.43
C GLY A 67 20.65 -2.75 -9.21
N LEU A 68 20.07 -3.96 -9.21
CA LEU A 68 20.75 -5.17 -9.73
C LEU A 68 20.52 -5.39 -11.23
N VAL A 69 19.28 -5.34 -11.69
CA VAL A 69 18.93 -5.56 -13.12
C VAL A 69 19.25 -4.32 -13.95
N GLY A 70 18.99 -3.15 -13.37
CA GLY A 70 19.20 -1.85 -13.96
C GLY A 70 18.16 -1.51 -15.04
N PRO A 71 17.98 -0.21 -15.33
CA PRO A 71 16.93 0.27 -16.22
C PRO A 71 17.09 -0.23 -17.67
N ARG A 72 18.29 -0.62 -18.09
CA ARG A 72 18.59 -1.03 -19.47
C ARG A 72 17.99 -2.39 -19.86
N ARG A 73 17.79 -3.31 -18.91
CA ARG A 73 17.16 -4.62 -19.16
C ARG A 73 15.65 -4.62 -18.98
N ILE A 74 15.10 -3.62 -18.28
CA ILE A 74 13.66 -3.51 -18.01
C ILE A 74 12.99 -2.50 -18.95
N PHE A 75 13.58 -1.30 -19.08
CA PHE A 75 13.04 -0.19 -19.88
C PHE A 75 13.78 0.06 -21.20
N GLY A 76 14.91 -0.63 -21.43
CA GLY A 76 15.69 -0.54 -22.66
C GLY A 76 15.19 -1.46 -23.78
N PRO A 77 15.89 -1.49 -24.94
CA PRO A 77 15.47 -2.23 -26.13
C PRO A 77 15.45 -3.76 -25.96
N LEU A 78 16.07 -4.27 -24.90
CA LEU A 78 16.12 -5.69 -24.54
C LEU A 78 15.01 -6.09 -23.53
N GLY A 79 14.25 -5.11 -23.02
CA GLY A 79 13.22 -5.34 -22.00
C GLY A 79 11.81 -5.39 -22.57
N ASN A 80 10.96 -6.25 -22.01
CA ASN A 80 9.56 -6.41 -22.42
C ASN A 80 8.67 -5.19 -22.11
N TYR A 81 9.11 -4.30 -21.20
CA TYR A 81 8.32 -3.15 -20.73
C TYR A 81 8.77 -1.80 -21.31
N GLY A 82 9.77 -1.79 -22.20
CA GLY A 82 10.37 -0.57 -22.74
C GLY A 82 9.37 0.33 -23.47
N ALA A 83 8.48 -0.22 -24.30
CA ALA A 83 7.52 0.62 -25.04
C ALA A 83 6.44 1.24 -24.14
N LEU A 84 5.90 0.47 -23.19
CA LEU A 84 4.76 0.85 -22.37
C LEU A 84 5.12 1.90 -21.31
N ILE A 85 6.30 1.76 -20.68
CA ILE A 85 6.72 2.63 -19.59
C ILE A 85 7.37 3.92 -20.11
N ASN A 86 8.12 3.87 -21.22
CA ASN A 86 8.62 5.09 -21.86
C ASN A 86 7.47 5.99 -22.36
N TRP A 87 6.38 5.38 -22.84
CA TRP A 87 5.18 6.13 -23.22
C TRP A 87 4.42 6.70 -22.02
N PHE A 88 4.53 6.07 -20.84
CA PHE A 88 3.90 6.57 -19.62
C PHE A 88 4.55 7.87 -19.13
N PHE A 89 5.87 8.05 -19.29
CA PHE A 89 6.55 9.32 -19.02
C PHE A 89 6.07 10.44 -19.96
N LEU A 90 5.90 10.13 -21.25
CA LEU A 90 5.32 11.04 -22.23
C LEU A 90 3.86 11.38 -21.90
N GLY A 91 3.05 10.37 -21.57
CA GLY A 91 1.65 10.53 -21.15
C GLY A 91 1.52 11.34 -19.86
N GLY A 92 2.41 11.13 -18.89
CA GLY A 92 2.49 11.90 -17.65
C GLY A 92 2.89 13.36 -17.89
N ALA A 93 3.80 13.63 -18.82
CA ALA A 93 4.16 14.99 -19.23
C ALA A 93 3.04 15.69 -20.03
N LEU A 94 2.32 14.93 -20.87
CA LEU A 94 1.18 15.41 -21.65
C LEU A 94 -0.06 15.66 -20.80
N GLY A 95 -0.24 14.93 -19.70
CA GLY A 95 -1.41 15.02 -18.82
C GLY A 95 -1.75 16.45 -18.36
N PRO A 96 -0.80 17.18 -17.72
CA PRO A 96 -1.01 18.57 -17.31
C PRO A 96 -1.29 19.51 -18.49
N VAL A 97 -0.67 19.27 -19.65
CA VAL A 97 -0.87 20.06 -20.87
C VAL A 97 -2.27 19.86 -21.43
N LEU A 98 -2.78 18.63 -21.43
CA LEU A 98 -4.15 18.31 -21.83
C LEU A 98 -5.18 18.94 -20.90
N VAL A 99 -4.95 18.91 -19.58
CA VAL A 99 -5.82 19.59 -18.60
C VAL A 99 -5.84 21.10 -18.81
N TRP A 100 -4.67 21.69 -19.11
CA TRP A 100 -4.56 23.11 -19.43
C TRP A 100 -5.33 23.49 -20.71
N LEU A 101 -5.22 22.68 -21.77
CA LEU A 101 -5.98 22.89 -23.02
C LEU A 101 -7.50 22.77 -22.80
N LEU A 102 -7.95 21.75 -22.06
CA LEU A 102 -9.36 21.54 -21.74
C LEU A 102 -9.95 22.68 -20.91
N HIS A 103 -9.17 23.24 -19.98
CA HIS A 103 -9.57 24.43 -19.22
C HIS A 103 -9.73 25.67 -20.11
N LYS A 104 -8.88 25.83 -21.13
CA LYS A 104 -8.96 26.94 -22.10
C LYS A 104 -10.15 26.81 -23.05
N GLN A 105 -10.51 25.60 -23.45
CA GLN A 105 -11.61 25.32 -24.38
C GLN A 105 -13.00 25.38 -23.70
N PHE A 106 -13.10 25.03 -22.41
CA PHE A 106 -14.37 24.98 -21.67
C PHE A 106 -14.38 25.87 -20.40
N PRO A 107 -14.41 27.20 -20.54
CA PRO A 107 -14.36 28.13 -19.40
C PRO A 107 -15.59 28.04 -18.46
N ASN A 108 -16.72 27.52 -18.96
CA ASN A 108 -17.96 27.39 -18.18
C ASN A 108 -17.96 26.21 -17.19
N GLN A 109 -17.03 25.27 -17.32
CA GLN A 109 -17.04 24.01 -16.57
C GLN A 109 -16.01 24.05 -15.42
N GLN A 110 -16.41 24.57 -14.25
CA GLN A 110 -15.50 24.76 -13.10
C GLN A 110 -14.93 23.45 -12.53
N TRP A 111 -15.61 22.31 -12.67
CA TRP A 111 -15.16 20.99 -12.21
C TRP A 111 -13.85 20.50 -12.86
N ILE A 112 -13.55 20.89 -14.10
CA ILE A 112 -12.33 20.47 -14.81
C ILE A 112 -11.07 21.00 -14.12
N LYS A 113 -11.17 22.15 -13.42
CA LYS A 113 -10.07 22.72 -12.63
C LYS A 113 -9.73 21.92 -11.38
N LEU A 114 -10.65 21.09 -10.89
CA LEU A 114 -10.44 20.28 -9.67
C LEU A 114 -9.77 18.93 -9.96
N ILE A 115 -9.63 18.55 -11.23
CA ILE A 115 -9.01 17.29 -11.63
C ILE A 115 -7.49 17.45 -11.63
N ASN A 116 -6.87 17.12 -10.50
CA ASN A 116 -5.42 17.09 -10.37
C ASN A 116 -4.87 15.73 -10.81
N LEU A 117 -4.47 15.62 -12.08
CA LEU A 117 -3.84 14.41 -12.62
C LEU A 117 -2.64 13.90 -11.79
N PRO A 118 -1.73 14.76 -11.29
CA PRO A 118 -0.64 14.31 -10.43
C PRO A 118 -1.11 13.64 -9.14
N VAL A 119 -2.22 14.10 -8.56
CA VAL A 119 -2.79 13.51 -7.34
C VAL A 119 -3.42 12.16 -7.65
N LEU A 120 -4.10 12.03 -8.80
CA LEU A 120 -4.69 10.77 -9.23
C LEU A 120 -3.63 9.72 -9.54
N LEU A 121 -2.57 10.09 -10.27
CA LEU A 121 -1.45 9.18 -10.57
C LEU A 121 -0.66 8.84 -9.30
N GLY A 122 -0.44 9.82 -8.41
CA GLY A 122 0.22 9.59 -7.12
C GLY A 122 -0.56 8.64 -6.20
N ALA A 123 -1.89 8.70 -6.21
CA ALA A 123 -2.74 7.79 -5.41
C ALA A 123 -2.60 6.31 -5.83
N THR A 124 -2.22 6.04 -7.08
CA THR A 124 -1.96 4.68 -7.57
C THR A 124 -0.56 4.16 -7.23
N ALA A 125 0.32 4.98 -6.63
CA ALA A 125 1.68 4.55 -6.29
C ALA A 125 1.73 3.50 -5.17
N SER A 126 0.73 3.47 -4.28
CA SER A 126 0.58 2.44 -3.25
C SER A 126 -0.14 1.17 -3.74
N MET A 127 -0.32 1.01 -5.06
CA MET A 127 -0.98 -0.16 -5.66
C MET A 127 -0.21 -1.47 -5.52
N PRO A 128 1.14 -1.50 -5.60
CA PRO A 128 1.88 -2.75 -5.43
C PRO A 128 1.69 -3.43 -4.05
N PRO A 129 1.68 -2.70 -2.91
CA PRO A 129 1.49 -3.32 -1.60
C PRO A 129 0.02 -3.50 -1.16
N ALA A 130 -0.92 -2.76 -1.75
CA ALA A 130 -2.32 -2.79 -1.29
C ALA A 130 -3.22 -3.64 -2.22
N THR A 131 -4.07 -4.44 -1.59
CA THR A 131 -5.00 -5.35 -2.29
C THR A 131 -6.10 -4.58 -3.02
N ALA A 132 -6.74 -5.25 -3.99
CA ALA A 132 -7.85 -4.69 -4.74
C ALA A 132 -9.02 -4.27 -3.83
N LEU A 133 -9.25 -5.01 -2.74
CA LEU A 133 -10.25 -4.66 -1.72
C LEU A 133 -9.91 -3.36 -0.99
N ASN A 134 -8.64 -3.12 -0.65
CA ASN A 134 -8.23 -1.88 0.01
C ASN A 134 -8.49 -0.67 -0.88
N TYR A 135 -8.18 -0.78 -2.17
CA TYR A 135 -8.45 0.28 -3.16
C TYR A 135 -9.94 0.50 -3.38
N THR A 136 -10.70 -0.58 -3.58
CA THR A 136 -12.15 -0.49 -3.81
C THR A 136 -12.86 0.11 -2.60
N SER A 137 -12.47 -0.29 -1.39
CA SER A 137 -13.00 0.26 -0.14
C SER A 137 -12.62 1.72 0.03
N TRP A 138 -11.37 2.10 -0.27
CA TRP A 138 -10.93 3.49 -0.23
C TRP A 138 -11.71 4.37 -1.22
N VAL A 139 -11.92 3.91 -2.46
CA VAL A 139 -12.74 4.63 -3.45
C VAL A 139 -14.19 4.73 -3.00
N ALA A 140 -14.78 3.66 -2.45
CA ALA A 140 -16.16 3.66 -1.99
C ALA A 140 -16.38 4.63 -0.82
N VAL A 141 -15.55 4.54 0.22
CA VAL A 141 -15.59 5.45 1.39
C VAL A 141 -15.27 6.87 0.97
N GLY A 142 -14.25 7.05 0.12
CA GLY A 142 -13.87 8.33 -0.45
C GLY A 142 -15.03 8.99 -1.20
N THR A 143 -15.75 8.25 -2.04
CA THR A 143 -16.91 8.75 -2.79
C THR A 143 -18.06 9.07 -1.84
N LEU A 144 -18.36 8.20 -0.88
CA LEU A 144 -19.43 8.44 0.09
C LEU A 144 -19.20 9.72 0.89
N PHE A 145 -18.00 9.90 1.47
CA PHE A 145 -17.73 11.07 2.30
C PHE A 145 -17.46 12.35 1.50
N ASN A 146 -16.69 12.27 0.41
CA ASN A 146 -16.29 13.46 -0.35
C ASN A 146 -17.35 13.90 -1.38
N PHE A 147 -18.18 12.99 -1.90
CA PHE A 147 -19.22 13.34 -2.86
C PHE A 147 -20.59 13.45 -2.20
N PHE A 148 -21.04 12.40 -1.51
CA PHE A 148 -22.39 12.38 -0.94
C PHE A 148 -22.48 13.27 0.31
N VAL A 149 -21.71 12.99 1.37
CA VAL A 149 -21.79 13.73 2.64
C VAL A 149 -21.45 15.21 2.45
N PHE A 150 -20.46 15.53 1.60
CA PHE A 150 -20.14 16.90 1.26
C PHE A 150 -21.30 17.63 0.55
N ARG A 151 -22.09 16.97 -0.31
CA ARG A 151 -23.23 17.62 -0.99
C ARG A 151 -24.40 17.89 -0.05
N TYR A 152 -24.71 16.96 0.85
CA TYR A 152 -25.88 17.05 1.73
C TYR A 152 -25.62 17.83 3.04
N ARG A 153 -24.42 17.74 3.63
CA ARG A 153 -24.13 18.25 5.00
C ARG A 153 -22.74 18.91 5.12
N LYS A 154 -22.48 19.95 4.32
CA LYS A 154 -21.19 20.67 4.27
C LYS A 154 -20.64 21.11 5.64
N THR A 155 -21.47 21.75 6.46
CA THR A 155 -21.04 22.30 7.75
C THR A 155 -20.60 21.22 8.74
N TRP A 156 -21.26 20.05 8.69
CA TRP A 156 -20.86 18.91 9.51
C TRP A 156 -19.55 18.30 9.01
N TRP A 157 -19.44 18.12 7.69
CA TRP A 157 -18.25 17.56 7.06
C TRP A 157 -16.99 18.37 7.37
N GLN A 158 -17.04 19.70 7.24
CA GLN A 158 -15.88 20.57 7.52
C GLN A 158 -15.39 20.50 8.96
N ARG A 159 -16.30 20.23 9.92
CA ARG A 159 -15.97 20.22 11.35
C ARG A 159 -15.53 18.84 11.86
N TYR A 160 -16.13 17.76 11.35
CA TYR A 160 -15.98 16.43 11.94
C TYR A 160 -15.25 15.41 11.07
N ASN A 161 -15.00 15.68 9.78
CA ASN A 161 -14.40 14.68 8.89
C ASN A 161 -12.99 14.25 9.35
N TYR A 162 -12.14 15.21 9.75
CA TYR A 162 -10.81 14.90 10.29
C TYR A 162 -10.85 14.12 11.61
N VAL A 163 -11.78 14.48 12.50
CA VAL A 163 -11.95 13.78 13.79
C VAL A 163 -12.46 12.35 13.56
N LEU A 164 -13.37 12.16 12.61
CA LEU A 164 -13.87 10.84 12.23
C LEU A 164 -12.76 9.97 11.63
N SER A 165 -11.91 10.53 10.76
CA SER A 165 -10.74 9.81 10.23
C SER A 165 -9.82 9.34 11.36
N ALA A 166 -9.46 10.23 12.28
CA ALA A 166 -8.63 9.88 13.44
C ALA A 166 -9.29 8.83 14.35
N ALA A 167 -10.62 8.89 14.52
CA ALA A 167 -11.37 7.90 15.28
C ALA A 167 -11.41 6.53 14.60
N LEU A 168 -11.50 6.49 13.27
CA LEU A 168 -11.44 5.24 12.50
C LEU A 168 -10.05 4.61 12.59
N ASP A 169 -8.98 5.41 12.47
CA ASP A 169 -7.60 4.91 12.60
C ASP A 169 -7.34 4.34 14.00
N ALA A 170 -7.76 5.05 15.04
CA ALA A 170 -7.68 4.57 16.42
C ALA A 170 -8.57 3.34 16.67
N GLY A 171 -9.76 3.29 16.06
CA GLY A 171 -10.69 2.18 16.17
C GLY A 171 -10.14 0.90 15.53
N VAL A 172 -9.52 0.99 14.35
CA VAL A 172 -8.86 -0.15 13.69
C VAL A 172 -7.71 -0.67 14.54
N ALA A 173 -6.88 0.22 15.11
CA ALA A 173 -5.80 -0.19 16.00
C ALA A 173 -6.33 -0.93 17.24
N PHE A 174 -7.37 -0.39 17.89
CA PHE A 174 -7.98 -1.01 19.06
C PHE A 174 -8.63 -2.37 18.74
N MET A 175 -9.38 -2.45 17.63
CA MET A 175 -9.99 -3.70 17.19
C MET A 175 -8.94 -4.75 16.80
N GLY A 176 -7.83 -4.35 16.18
CA GLY A 176 -6.72 -5.26 15.87
C GLY A 176 -6.15 -5.92 17.12
N VAL A 177 -5.93 -5.15 18.19
CA VAL A 177 -5.48 -5.68 19.49
C VAL A 177 -6.52 -6.62 20.10
N LEU A 178 -7.80 -6.25 20.06
CA LEU A 178 -8.88 -7.10 20.56
C LEU A 178 -8.99 -8.43 19.80
N ILE A 179 -8.90 -8.40 18.47
CA ILE A 179 -8.95 -9.60 17.63
C ILE A 179 -7.73 -10.49 17.91
N TYR A 180 -6.54 -9.90 18.05
CA TYR A 180 -5.33 -10.65 18.40
C TYR A 180 -5.50 -11.41 19.72
N PHE A 181 -6.02 -10.75 20.76
CA PHE A 181 -6.22 -11.40 22.06
C PHE A 181 -7.36 -12.42 22.08
N SER A 182 -8.41 -12.22 21.27
CA SER A 182 -9.58 -13.09 21.27
C SER A 182 -9.49 -14.29 20.32
N VAL A 183 -8.77 -14.16 19.20
CA VAL A 183 -8.75 -15.16 18.12
C VAL A 183 -7.34 -15.69 17.86
N SER A 184 -6.30 -14.85 17.88
CA SER A 184 -4.94 -15.27 17.51
C SER A 184 -4.15 -15.94 18.65
N MET A 185 -4.47 -15.63 19.91
CA MET A 185 -3.80 -16.25 21.07
C MET A 185 -4.26 -17.70 21.33
N GLU A 186 -5.49 -18.03 20.96
CA GLU A 186 -5.97 -19.40 20.99
C GLU A 186 -5.70 -20.03 19.62
N ASP A 187 -4.67 -20.86 19.52
CA ASP A 187 -4.20 -21.63 18.34
C ASP A 187 -5.28 -22.53 17.66
N LYS A 188 -6.57 -22.35 17.97
CA LYS A 188 -7.69 -23.24 17.64
C LYS A 188 -8.69 -22.66 16.66
N ALA A 189 -8.61 -21.39 16.30
CA ALA A 189 -9.65 -20.74 15.54
C ALA A 189 -9.17 -20.37 14.13
N SER A 190 -8.95 -21.39 13.28
CA SER A 190 -9.09 -21.19 11.82
C SER A 190 -10.57 -20.91 11.52
N LEU A 191 -11.04 -19.72 11.90
CA LEU A 191 -12.39 -19.26 11.59
C LEU A 191 -12.47 -19.17 10.07
N HIS A 192 -13.10 -20.14 9.42
CA HIS A 192 -13.31 -20.09 7.98
C HIS A 192 -14.55 -19.23 7.71
N TRP A 193 -14.36 -17.92 7.58
CA TRP A 193 -15.39 -16.96 7.16
C TRP A 193 -15.09 -16.46 5.74
N TRP A 194 -16.05 -15.79 5.10
CA TRP A 194 -15.93 -15.33 3.70
C TRP A 194 -14.82 -14.28 3.47
N GLY A 195 -14.12 -13.85 4.51
CA GLY A 195 -12.92 -13.00 4.41
C GLY A 195 -11.68 -13.54 5.13
N THR A 196 -11.65 -14.81 5.58
CA THR A 196 -10.40 -15.45 6.10
C THR A 196 -9.64 -16.19 5.02
N ALA A 197 -10.32 -16.59 3.94
CA ALA A 197 -9.65 -17.02 2.73
C ALA A 197 -9.01 -15.77 2.12
N GLY A 198 -7.78 -15.46 2.56
CA GLY A 198 -7.09 -14.24 2.14
C GLY A 198 -7.05 -14.10 0.62
N GLU A 199 -6.77 -12.88 0.16
CA GLU A 199 -6.61 -12.52 -1.26
C GLU A 199 -5.47 -13.30 -1.96
N HIS A 200 -4.68 -14.05 -1.20
CA HIS A 200 -3.57 -14.86 -1.68
C HIS A 200 -4.09 -16.15 -2.32
N CYS A 201 -4.49 -16.06 -3.59
CA CYS A 201 -4.69 -17.25 -4.41
C CYS A 201 -3.32 -17.93 -4.58
N LYS A 202 -3.17 -19.18 -4.15
CA LYS A 202 -1.90 -19.94 -4.25
C LYS A 202 -1.30 -19.95 -5.65
N HIS A 203 -2.12 -19.75 -6.69
CA HIS A 203 -1.71 -19.78 -8.09
C HIS A 203 -1.26 -18.39 -8.61
N ALA A 204 -1.43 -17.31 -7.86
CA ALA A 204 -0.90 -15.98 -8.22
C ALA A 204 0.63 -15.91 -8.14
N SER A 205 1.25 -16.81 -7.34
CA SER A 205 2.71 -16.96 -7.24
C SER A 205 3.33 -17.77 -8.39
N CYS A 206 2.51 -18.32 -9.29
CA CYS A 206 3.00 -19.10 -10.42
C CYS A 206 3.64 -18.19 -11.48
N PRO A 207 4.84 -18.54 -12.00
CA PRO A 207 5.49 -17.74 -13.04
C PRO A 207 4.66 -17.79 -14.33
N THR A 208 4.23 -16.63 -14.81
CA THR A 208 3.50 -16.47 -16.08
C THR A 208 4.42 -16.25 -17.29
N ALA A 209 5.74 -16.35 -17.09
CA ALA A 209 6.72 -16.21 -18.15
C ALA A 209 6.64 -17.38 -19.14
N LYS A 210 6.61 -17.08 -20.44
CA LYS A 210 6.60 -18.10 -21.50
C LYS A 210 7.83 -19.01 -21.38
N GLY A 211 7.59 -20.31 -21.22
CA GLY A 211 8.63 -21.35 -21.20
C GLY A 211 9.10 -21.82 -19.82
N ILE A 212 8.49 -21.33 -18.73
CA ILE A 212 8.78 -21.81 -17.37
C ILE A 212 7.59 -22.65 -16.89
N HIS A 213 7.76 -23.97 -16.87
CA HIS A 213 6.80 -24.89 -16.24
C HIS A 213 7.29 -25.25 -14.84
N VAL A 214 6.48 -24.95 -13.83
CA VAL A 214 6.70 -25.35 -12.44
C VAL A 214 5.60 -26.34 -12.07
N ASP A 215 5.98 -27.47 -11.49
CA ASP A 215 5.05 -28.51 -11.05
C ASP A 215 4.06 -27.93 -10.02
N GLY A 216 2.76 -28.04 -10.30
CA GLY A 216 1.68 -27.49 -9.46
C GLY A 216 1.00 -26.24 -10.00
N CYS A 217 1.50 -25.65 -11.10
CA CYS A 217 0.89 -24.49 -11.76
C CYS A 217 0.29 -24.90 -13.12
N THR A 218 -1.03 -25.12 -13.18
CA THR A 218 -1.73 -25.40 -14.46
C THR A 218 -2.43 -24.15 -14.99
N PRO A 219 -2.41 -23.89 -16.32
CA PRO A 219 -2.95 -22.65 -16.91
C PRO A 219 -4.49 -22.56 -16.97
N ALA A 220 -5.24 -23.52 -16.40
CA ALA A 220 -6.68 -23.62 -16.57
C ALA A 220 -7.39 -24.11 -15.28
N ALA A 221 -7.48 -23.24 -14.27
CA ALA A 221 -8.46 -23.39 -13.19
C ALA A 221 -8.85 -21.98 -12.68
N SER A 222 -9.91 -21.44 -13.25
CA SER A 222 -10.42 -20.07 -13.08
C SER A 222 -11.26 -19.87 -11.82
N ASN A 223 -10.97 -20.56 -10.72
CA ASN A 223 -11.77 -20.45 -9.50
C ASN A 223 -10.90 -19.95 -8.34
N CYS A 224 -10.41 -18.71 -8.45
CA CYS A 224 -10.27 -17.87 -7.27
C CYS A 224 -11.66 -17.20 -7.05
N PRO A 225 -12.17 -17.10 -5.81
CA PRO A 225 -13.39 -16.34 -5.53
C PRO A 225 -13.23 -14.85 -5.85
#